data_AF-A0A5M5MC23-F1
#
_entry.id   AF-A0A5M5MC23-F1
#
_cell.length_a   1.000
_cell.length_b   1.000
_cell.length_c   1.000
_cell.angle_alpha   90.00
_cell.angle_beta   90.00
_cell.angle_gamma   90.00
#
_symmetry.space_group_name_H-M   'P 1'
#
loop_
_entity.id
_entity.type
_entity.pdbx_description
1 polymer ?
#
loop_
_entity_poly.entity_id
_entity_poly.type
_entity_poly.pdbx_seq_one_letter_code
_entity_poly.pdbx_strand_id
1 'polypeptide(L)'
;MFLTRRFYIALVVVILLLGSGYVFAPFFVIGQWALFVLLLVVLADVYFLYRIRGIRAFRQCADRFSNGDENEVSIRVESSYPHPVSLEIIDEIPFIFQKRDVDFQVKLGANEGKTVTYRLRPTHRGVYSFGHIRVFVTGKIGFISRRYTCAEPLDIKVYPSYLMLHQYELLAISDNLTELGIKRIRRVGHHTEFEQIKEYVKGDDYRTINWKASARRHELMVNVYQDERSQQIYNVIDKGRVMQQAFRGMTLLDYAINASLVLSYVAMRKEDKAGLVTFDEHFDTFVPASKQPGYMQTLLESLYSQQTTFGETDFSALCVHLNKHVSKRSLLVLYTNFSSIGGMNRQLSYLKQLNRQHRLLVVFFEDVDLKEYIAQPAKDTESYYRHVIAEKFAYEKRLIVSTLKQHGIYSLLTTPENLSIDVINKYLEMKSRQLL
;
A
#
# COMPACT_ATOMS: atom_id res chain seq x y z
N MET A 1 6.56 -38.97 -9.57
CA MET A 1 7.14 -39.22 -10.90
C MET A 1 6.07 -38.89 -11.92
N PHE A 2 6.38 -38.10 -12.93
CA PHE A 2 5.43 -37.71 -13.97
C PHE A 2 5.98 -38.12 -15.34
N LEU A 3 5.11 -38.61 -16.22
CA LEU A 3 5.46 -38.95 -17.60
C LEU A 3 5.27 -37.71 -18.47
N THR A 4 6.26 -37.38 -19.28
CA THR A 4 6.19 -36.18 -20.14
C THR A 4 5.45 -36.47 -21.43
N ARG A 5 5.09 -35.40 -22.16
CA ARG A 5 4.52 -35.51 -23.51
C ARG A 5 5.38 -36.33 -24.48
N ARG A 6 6.72 -36.29 -24.33
CA ARG A 6 7.65 -37.05 -25.19
C ARG A 6 7.49 -38.56 -25.02
N PHE A 7 7.28 -39.03 -23.79
CA PHE A 7 7.03 -40.43 -23.52
C PHE A 7 5.75 -40.90 -24.22
N TYR A 8 4.65 -40.15 -24.10
CA TYR A 8 3.39 -40.50 -24.74
C TYR A 8 3.47 -40.50 -26.26
N ILE A 9 4.21 -39.55 -26.86
CA ILE A 9 4.43 -39.54 -28.32
C ILE A 9 5.22 -40.80 -28.74
N ALA A 10 6.32 -41.12 -28.04
CA ALA A 10 7.12 -42.31 -28.34
C ALA A 10 6.29 -43.59 -28.18
N LEU A 11 5.48 -43.68 -27.14
CA LEU A 11 4.59 -44.81 -26.90
C LEU A 11 3.56 -44.97 -28.02
N VAL A 12 2.90 -43.89 -28.46
CA VAL A 12 1.94 -43.94 -29.58
C VAL A 12 2.61 -44.40 -30.87
N VAL A 13 3.82 -43.91 -31.17
CA VAL A 13 4.59 -44.37 -32.35
C VAL A 13 4.89 -45.87 -32.28
N VAL A 14 5.30 -46.38 -31.11
CA VAL A 14 5.54 -47.82 -30.91
C VAL A 14 4.26 -48.63 -31.09
N ILE A 15 3.13 -48.15 -30.55
CA ILE A 15 1.82 -48.80 -30.70
C ILE A 15 1.41 -48.85 -32.17
N LEU A 16 1.59 -47.75 -32.93
CA LEU A 16 1.27 -47.70 -34.35
C LEU A 16 2.15 -48.65 -35.18
N LEU A 17 3.44 -48.78 -34.86
CA LEU A 17 4.35 -49.73 -35.51
C LEU A 17 3.97 -51.19 -35.23
N LEU A 18 3.58 -51.50 -33.99
CA LEU A 18 3.09 -52.84 -33.65
C LEU A 18 1.76 -53.16 -34.35
N GLY A 19 0.84 -52.19 -34.40
CA GLY A 19 -0.45 -52.33 -35.08
C GLY A 19 -0.33 -52.49 -36.60
N SER A 20 0.56 -51.73 -37.25
CA SER A 20 0.84 -51.88 -38.70
C SER A 20 1.54 -53.20 -39.03
N GLY A 21 2.16 -53.84 -38.03
CA GLY A 21 2.68 -55.20 -38.10
C GLY A 21 1.67 -56.26 -38.53
N TYR A 22 0.37 -56.03 -38.29
CA TYR A 22 -0.70 -56.91 -38.75
C TYR A 22 -0.89 -56.88 -40.28
N VAL A 23 -0.53 -55.77 -40.91
CA VAL A 23 -0.61 -55.58 -42.37
C VAL A 23 0.73 -55.94 -43.03
N PHE A 24 1.86 -55.70 -42.36
CA PHE A 24 3.20 -55.98 -42.87
C PHE A 24 4.10 -56.52 -41.75
N ALA A 25 4.37 -57.83 -41.78
CA ALA A 25 5.06 -58.56 -40.71
C ALA A 25 6.40 -57.96 -40.23
N PRO A 26 7.26 -57.36 -41.08
CA PRO A 26 8.48 -56.71 -40.61
C PRO A 26 8.26 -55.56 -39.62
N PHE A 27 7.15 -54.83 -39.72
CA PHE A 27 6.85 -53.75 -38.77
C PHE A 27 6.55 -54.26 -37.36
N PHE A 28 6.03 -55.48 -37.23
CA PHE A 28 5.81 -56.09 -35.92
C PHE A 28 7.14 -56.33 -35.18
N VAL A 29 8.13 -56.88 -35.87
CA VAL A 29 9.47 -57.13 -35.32
C VAL A 29 10.16 -55.81 -34.97
N ILE A 30 10.06 -54.80 -35.85
CA ILE A 30 10.59 -53.45 -35.59
C ILE A 30 9.92 -52.83 -34.35
N GLY A 31 8.60 -52.97 -34.22
CA GLY A 31 7.84 -52.48 -33.07
C GLY A 31 8.25 -53.13 -31.75
N GLN A 32 8.52 -54.44 -31.74
CA GLN A 32 9.01 -55.16 -30.54
C GLN A 32 10.37 -54.64 -30.08
N TRP A 33 11.31 -54.46 -31.02
CA TRP A 33 12.62 -53.86 -30.71
C TRP A 33 12.48 -52.41 -30.25
N ALA A 34 11.63 -51.62 -30.89
CA ALA A 34 11.37 -50.24 -30.50
C ALA A 34 10.77 -50.15 -29.09
N LEU A 35 9.88 -51.07 -28.70
CA LEU A 35 9.34 -51.17 -27.35
C LEU A 35 10.44 -51.52 -26.32
N PHE A 36 11.30 -52.48 -26.64
CA PHE A 36 12.42 -52.85 -25.77
C PHE A 36 13.40 -51.69 -25.57
N VAL A 37 13.74 -50.98 -26.65
CA VAL A 37 14.58 -49.77 -26.58
C VAL A 37 13.90 -48.68 -25.78
N LEU A 38 12.60 -48.43 -25.97
CA LEU A 38 11.85 -47.46 -25.19
C LEU A 38 11.92 -47.78 -23.69
N LEU A 39 11.73 -49.04 -23.31
CA LEU A 39 11.82 -49.49 -21.92
C LEU A 39 13.21 -49.25 -21.34
N LEU A 40 14.28 -49.62 -22.06
CA LEU A 40 15.66 -49.37 -21.63
C LEU A 40 15.95 -47.88 -21.47
N VAL A 41 15.51 -47.03 -22.41
CA VAL A 41 15.70 -45.58 -22.34
C VAL A 41 14.95 -44.97 -21.17
N VAL A 42 13.74 -45.45 -20.88
CA VAL A 42 12.96 -45.01 -19.71
C VAL A 42 13.66 -45.41 -18.41
N LEU A 43 14.16 -46.65 -18.29
CA LEU A 43 14.92 -47.09 -17.11
C LEU A 43 16.19 -46.27 -16.93
N ALA A 44 16.91 -45.95 -18.01
CA ALA A 44 18.07 -45.07 -17.97
C ALA A 44 17.68 -43.66 -17.49
N ASP A 45 16.60 -43.06 -18.01
CA ASP A 45 16.12 -41.74 -17.59
C ASP A 45 15.71 -41.73 -16.10
N VAL A 46 15.02 -42.79 -15.61
CA VAL A 46 14.75 -42.98 -14.16
C VAL A 46 16.05 -42.99 -13.38
N TYR A 47 17.01 -43.83 -13.78
CA TYR A 47 18.25 -44.02 -13.04
C TYR A 47 19.03 -42.71 -12.92
N PHE A 48 19.21 -41.98 -14.03
CA PHE A 48 19.92 -40.70 -14.01
C PHE A 48 19.19 -39.63 -13.17
N LEU A 49 17.86 -39.54 -13.25
CA LEU A 49 17.07 -38.57 -12.47
C LEU A 49 16.93 -38.93 -10.99
N TYR A 50 16.94 -40.21 -10.62
CA TYR A 50 16.69 -40.63 -9.23
C TYR A 50 17.93 -40.93 -8.41
N ARG A 51 19.09 -41.16 -9.05
CA ARG A 51 20.37 -41.45 -8.38
C ARG A 51 20.81 -40.37 -7.40
N ILE A 52 20.55 -39.09 -7.69
CA ILE A 52 21.02 -37.95 -6.89
C ILE A 52 19.82 -37.11 -6.44
N ARG A 53 19.84 -36.61 -5.19
CA ARG A 53 18.96 -35.51 -4.76
C ARG A 53 19.65 -34.18 -5.06
N GLY A 54 19.62 -33.80 -6.33
CA GLY A 54 20.47 -32.73 -6.84
C GLY A 54 19.86 -31.33 -6.89
N ILE A 55 18.57 -31.14 -6.58
CA ILE A 55 17.97 -29.79 -6.64
C ILE A 55 17.75 -29.23 -5.25
N ARG A 56 18.17 -27.98 -5.08
CA ARG A 56 17.79 -27.12 -3.95
C ARG A 56 17.19 -25.84 -4.50
N ALA A 57 16.11 -25.37 -3.89
CA ALA A 57 15.49 -24.10 -4.23
C ALA A 57 15.18 -23.32 -2.95
N PHE A 58 15.46 -22.02 -2.98
CA PHE A 58 15.28 -21.11 -1.85
C PHE A 58 14.50 -19.88 -2.34
N ARG A 59 13.51 -19.47 -1.55
CA ARG A 59 12.81 -18.21 -1.74
C ARG A 59 13.54 -17.12 -0.98
N GLN A 60 13.77 -15.99 -1.64
CA GLN A 60 14.31 -14.79 -1.02
C GLN A 60 13.39 -13.61 -1.34
N CYS A 61 12.86 -12.99 -0.30
CA CYS A 61 11.99 -11.82 -0.35
C CYS A 61 12.24 -10.96 0.90
N ALA A 62 11.69 -9.75 0.92
CA ALA A 62 11.72 -8.91 2.12
C ALA A 62 10.89 -9.55 3.26
N ASP A 63 11.19 -9.21 4.51
CA ASP A 63 10.46 -9.68 5.70
C ASP A 63 9.01 -9.14 5.78
N ARG A 64 8.72 -8.08 5.03
CA ARG A 64 7.42 -7.40 4.99
C ARG A 64 7.15 -6.91 3.58
N PHE A 65 5.91 -7.06 3.14
CA PHE A 65 5.44 -6.52 1.86
C PHE A 65 4.66 -5.22 2.08
N SER A 66 4.75 -4.33 1.10
CA SER A 66 3.99 -3.08 1.05
C SER A 66 2.67 -3.28 0.29
N ASN A 67 1.55 -2.96 0.94
CA ASN A 67 0.21 -3.04 0.36
C ASN A 67 0.04 -2.02 -0.76
N GLY A 68 -0.42 -2.48 -1.92
CA GLY A 68 -0.64 -1.65 -3.11
C GLY A 68 0.59 -1.48 -4.00
N ASP A 69 1.76 -1.93 -3.57
CA ASP A 69 3.04 -1.78 -4.29
C ASP A 69 3.52 -3.12 -4.88
N GLU A 70 4.39 -3.04 -5.88
CA GLU A 70 5.08 -4.22 -6.44
C GLU A 70 6.21 -4.66 -5.50
N ASN A 71 6.08 -5.86 -4.95
CA ASN A 71 7.08 -6.47 -4.06
C ASN A 71 7.87 -7.52 -4.83
N GLU A 72 9.20 -7.42 -4.77
CA GLU A 72 10.09 -8.34 -5.48
C GLU A 72 10.28 -9.65 -4.68
N VAL A 73 10.12 -10.77 -5.38
CA VAL A 73 10.40 -12.12 -4.88
C VAL A 73 11.35 -12.80 -5.83
N SER A 74 12.39 -13.43 -5.27
CA SER A 74 13.38 -14.16 -6.02
C SER A 74 13.45 -15.61 -5.58
N ILE A 75 13.61 -16.51 -6.54
CA ILE A 75 13.80 -17.94 -6.31
C ILE A 75 15.19 -18.30 -6.83
N ARG A 76 16.09 -18.66 -5.92
CA ARG A 76 17.39 -19.22 -6.25
C ARG A 76 17.25 -20.73 -6.37
N VAL A 77 17.54 -21.29 -7.54
CA VAL A 77 17.54 -22.73 -7.78
C VAL A 77 18.92 -23.19 -8.16
N GLU A 78 19.38 -24.25 -7.51
CA GLU A 78 20.72 -24.82 -7.67
C GLU A 78 20.60 -26.29 -8.03
N SER A 79 21.37 -26.69 -9.04
CA SER A 79 21.48 -28.09 -9.49
C SER A 79 22.86 -28.63 -9.13
N SER A 80 22.89 -29.84 -8.58
CA SER A 80 24.08 -30.67 -8.38
C SER A 80 24.12 -31.85 -9.36
N TYR A 81 23.31 -31.78 -10.43
CA TYR A 81 23.41 -32.77 -11.50
C TYR A 81 24.68 -32.51 -12.33
N PRO A 82 25.46 -33.54 -12.64
CA PRO A 82 26.66 -33.40 -13.48
C PRO A 82 26.32 -33.17 -14.97
N HIS A 83 25.04 -33.00 -15.32
CA HIS A 83 24.56 -32.88 -16.69
C HIS A 83 23.53 -31.75 -16.77
N PRO A 84 23.32 -31.14 -17.96
CA PRO A 84 22.26 -30.15 -18.14
C PRO A 84 20.86 -30.72 -17.89
N VAL A 85 20.04 -29.96 -17.16
CA VAL A 85 18.67 -30.30 -16.80
C VAL A 85 17.73 -29.15 -17.14
N SER A 86 16.50 -29.47 -17.51
CA SER A 86 15.42 -28.49 -17.69
C SER A 86 14.49 -28.53 -16.48
N LEU A 87 14.19 -27.38 -15.93
CA LEU A 87 13.39 -27.17 -14.74
C LEU A 87 12.11 -26.42 -15.09
N GLU A 88 11.02 -26.84 -14.49
CA GLU A 88 9.77 -26.09 -14.39
C GLU A 88 9.53 -25.81 -12.90
N ILE A 89 9.57 -24.54 -12.53
CA ILE A 89 9.50 -24.07 -11.14
C ILE A 89 8.12 -23.47 -10.94
N ILE A 90 7.38 -23.98 -9.95
CA ILE A 90 6.07 -23.47 -9.56
C ILE A 90 6.18 -23.02 -8.10
N ASP A 91 5.89 -21.75 -7.85
CA ASP A 91 5.86 -21.21 -6.49
C ASP A 91 4.43 -21.19 -5.95
N GLU A 92 4.19 -21.82 -4.80
CA GLU A 92 2.89 -21.77 -4.13
C GLU A 92 2.73 -20.42 -3.40
N ILE A 93 2.27 -19.41 -4.14
CA ILE A 93 2.00 -18.10 -3.56
C ILE A 93 0.65 -18.08 -2.82
N PRO A 94 0.47 -17.19 -1.83
CA PRO A 94 -0.82 -16.96 -1.20
C PRO A 94 -1.92 -16.62 -2.21
N PHE A 95 -3.11 -17.23 -2.03
CA PHE A 95 -4.26 -17.05 -2.92
C PHE A 95 -4.66 -15.57 -3.10
N ILE A 96 -4.51 -14.76 -2.06
CA ILE A 96 -4.90 -13.35 -2.05
C ILE A 96 -4.14 -12.51 -3.09
N PHE A 97 -2.96 -12.94 -3.54
CA PHE A 97 -2.17 -12.20 -4.53
C PHE A 97 -2.67 -12.43 -5.97
N GLN A 98 -3.67 -13.29 -6.16
CA GLN A 98 -4.41 -13.55 -7.41
C GLN A 98 -3.58 -13.89 -8.65
N LYS A 99 -2.28 -14.14 -8.51
CA LYS A 99 -1.39 -14.53 -9.62
C LYS A 99 -1.32 -16.05 -9.71
N ARG A 100 -1.90 -16.60 -10.77
CA ARG A 100 -2.00 -18.06 -10.97
C ARG A 100 -0.87 -18.64 -11.84
N ASP A 101 -0.24 -17.78 -12.62
CA ASP A 101 0.80 -18.15 -13.60
C ASP A 101 2.18 -17.81 -13.04
N VAL A 102 2.56 -18.49 -11.95
CA VAL A 102 3.91 -18.41 -11.37
C VAL A 102 4.65 -19.70 -11.72
N ASP A 103 4.72 -19.97 -13.01
CA ASP A 103 5.52 -21.05 -13.60
C ASP A 103 6.73 -20.47 -14.34
N PHE A 104 7.91 -21.01 -14.06
CA PHE A 104 9.15 -20.59 -14.70
C PHE A 104 9.88 -21.77 -15.32
N GLN A 105 10.17 -21.67 -16.61
CA GLN A 105 10.99 -22.65 -17.33
C GLN A 105 12.45 -22.21 -17.35
N VAL A 106 13.33 -22.99 -16.73
CA VAL A 106 14.75 -22.67 -16.61
C VAL A 106 15.60 -23.86 -17.07
N LYS A 107 16.61 -23.61 -17.90
CA LYS A 107 17.63 -24.60 -18.22
C LYS A 107 18.89 -24.32 -17.40
N LEU A 108 19.36 -25.34 -16.69
CA LEU A 108 20.62 -25.31 -15.95
C LEU A 108 21.63 -26.24 -16.61
N GLY A 109 22.88 -25.79 -16.69
CA GLY A 109 24.04 -26.60 -17.00
C GLY A 109 24.40 -27.55 -15.87
N ALA A 110 25.52 -28.26 -16.04
CA ALA A 110 26.06 -29.12 -15.00
C ALA A 110 26.51 -28.29 -13.79
N ASN A 111 26.04 -28.65 -12.59
CA ASN A 111 26.38 -27.98 -11.34
C ASN A 111 26.12 -26.45 -11.31
N GLU A 112 25.13 -25.97 -12.07
CA GLU A 112 24.79 -24.54 -12.17
C GLU A 112 23.64 -24.16 -11.22
N GLY A 113 23.60 -22.90 -10.80
CA GLY A 113 22.44 -22.29 -10.15
C GLY A 113 22.02 -20.98 -10.83
N LYS A 114 20.71 -20.74 -10.91
CA LYS A 114 20.12 -19.51 -11.45
C LYS A 114 19.11 -18.91 -10.48
N THR A 115 18.91 -17.60 -10.62
CA THR A 115 17.90 -16.86 -9.86
C THR A 115 16.80 -16.42 -10.81
N VAL A 116 15.55 -16.69 -10.45
CA VAL A 116 14.38 -16.19 -11.16
C VAL A 116 13.69 -15.18 -10.28
N THR A 117 13.39 -14.01 -10.84
CA THR A 117 12.74 -12.92 -10.11
C THR A 117 11.35 -12.69 -10.68
N TYR A 118 10.38 -12.46 -9.79
CA TYR A 118 9.04 -12.04 -10.15
C TYR A 118 8.49 -11.05 -9.13
N ARG A 119 7.40 -10.36 -9.49
CA ARG A 119 6.77 -9.36 -8.64
C ARG A 119 5.36 -9.78 -8.22
N LEU A 120 5.00 -9.41 -7.00
CA LEU A 120 3.70 -9.61 -6.37
C LEU A 120 3.17 -8.29 -5.82
N ARG A 121 1.89 -8.01 -6.09
CA ARG A 121 1.20 -6.82 -5.63
C ARG A 121 0.05 -7.19 -4.69
N PRO A 122 0.26 -7.18 -3.36
CA PRO A 122 -0.82 -7.41 -2.42
C PRO A 122 -1.79 -6.21 -2.42
N THR A 123 -3.09 -6.48 -2.36
CA THR A 123 -4.13 -5.44 -2.25
C THR A 123 -4.83 -5.44 -0.89
N HIS A 124 -4.58 -6.44 -0.05
CA HIS A 124 -5.15 -6.55 1.29
C HIS A 124 -4.03 -6.70 2.33
N ARG A 125 -4.07 -5.88 3.37
CA ARG A 125 -3.19 -6.03 4.54
C ARG A 125 -3.51 -7.33 5.30
N GLY A 126 -2.49 -7.90 5.92
CA GLY A 126 -2.65 -9.13 6.70
C GLY A 126 -1.36 -9.92 6.85
N VAL A 127 -1.49 -11.16 7.33
CA VAL A 127 -0.43 -12.16 7.34
C VAL A 127 -0.82 -13.25 6.35
N TYR A 128 0.09 -13.60 5.46
CA TYR A 128 -0.15 -14.61 4.44
C TYR A 128 0.99 -15.60 4.40
N SER A 129 0.68 -16.87 4.23
CA SER A 129 1.68 -17.94 4.20
C SER A 129 1.94 -18.34 2.76
N PHE A 130 3.18 -18.19 2.33
CA PHE A 130 3.63 -18.89 1.14
C PHE A 130 3.68 -20.39 1.43
N GLY A 131 3.33 -21.21 0.43
CA GLY A 131 3.53 -22.64 0.45
C GLY A 131 4.95 -23.02 0.03
N HIS A 132 5.06 -24.20 -0.58
CA HIS A 132 6.33 -24.76 -1.05
C HIS A 132 6.70 -24.30 -2.46
N ILE A 133 7.99 -24.38 -2.78
CA ILE A 133 8.47 -24.32 -4.17
C ILE A 133 8.47 -25.73 -4.74
N ARG A 134 7.69 -25.96 -5.80
CA ARG A 134 7.67 -27.23 -6.53
C ARG A 134 8.56 -27.10 -7.76
N VAL A 135 9.59 -27.94 -7.84
CA VAL A 135 10.49 -27.98 -9.01
C VAL A 135 10.34 -29.31 -9.73
N PHE A 136 9.95 -29.26 -11.00
CA PHE A 136 9.85 -30.39 -11.90
C PHE A 136 11.09 -30.44 -12.78
N VAL A 137 11.87 -31.52 -12.67
CA VAL A 137 13.16 -31.69 -13.32
C VAL A 137 13.05 -32.72 -14.42
N THR A 138 13.54 -32.37 -15.61
CA THR A 138 13.65 -33.27 -16.76
C THR A 138 15.10 -33.30 -17.25
N GLY A 139 15.60 -34.50 -17.55
CA GLY A 139 16.92 -34.71 -18.14
C GLY A 139 16.95 -34.47 -19.65
N LYS A 140 18.07 -34.82 -20.30
CA LYS A 140 18.19 -34.71 -21.77
C LYS A 140 17.21 -35.61 -22.53
N ILE A 141 16.98 -36.82 -22.04
CA ILE A 141 16.00 -37.78 -22.60
C ILE A 141 14.60 -37.18 -22.46
N GLY A 142 14.24 -36.81 -21.23
CA GLY A 142 13.05 -36.04 -20.93
C GLY A 142 11.77 -36.85 -21.14
N PHE A 143 11.79 -38.17 -20.90
CA PHE A 143 10.59 -39.00 -20.82
C PHE A 143 9.95 -38.93 -19.43
N ILE A 144 10.76 -38.67 -18.41
CA ILE A 144 10.32 -38.57 -17.03
C ILE A 144 10.61 -37.18 -16.47
N SER A 145 9.65 -36.69 -15.68
CA SER A 145 9.80 -35.54 -14.81
C SER A 145 9.79 -35.96 -13.35
N ARG A 146 10.79 -35.50 -12.60
CA ARG A 146 10.90 -35.71 -11.15
C ARG A 146 10.52 -34.43 -10.42
N ARG A 147 9.60 -34.53 -9.46
CA ARG A 147 9.19 -33.42 -8.60
C ARG A 147 10.05 -33.35 -7.35
N TYR A 148 10.54 -32.16 -7.03
CA TYR A 148 11.14 -31.78 -5.76
C TYR A 148 10.21 -30.80 -5.06
N THR A 149 10.01 -31.01 -3.77
CA THR A 149 9.36 -30.03 -2.89
C THR A 149 10.46 -29.38 -2.08
N CYS A 150 10.66 -28.08 -2.29
CA CYS A 150 11.69 -27.28 -1.68
C CYS A 150 11.07 -26.09 -0.96
N ALA A 151 11.86 -25.44 -0.11
CA ALA A 151 11.46 -24.36 0.79
C ALA A 151 10.35 -24.74 1.78
N GLU A 152 10.46 -24.21 2.98
CA GLU A 152 9.42 -24.33 3.99
C GLU A 152 8.38 -23.21 3.79
N PRO A 153 7.14 -23.41 4.27
CA PRO A 153 6.15 -22.35 4.29
C PRO A 153 6.69 -21.14 5.04
N LEU A 154 6.48 -19.96 4.47
CA LEU A 154 6.99 -18.70 5.01
C LEU A 154 5.84 -17.72 5.18
N ASP A 155 5.64 -17.25 6.40
CA ASP A 155 4.66 -16.21 6.69
C ASP A 155 5.23 -14.84 6.33
N ILE A 156 4.50 -14.12 5.49
CA ILE A 156 4.79 -12.75 5.10
C ILE A 156 3.73 -11.79 5.64
N LYS A 157 4.18 -10.70 6.25
CA LYS A 157 3.28 -9.63 6.72
C LYS A 157 3.16 -8.54 5.66
N VAL A 158 1.94 -8.21 5.27
CA VAL A 158 1.64 -7.12 4.33
C VAL A 158 1.23 -5.87 5.11
N TYR A 159 2.14 -4.92 5.21
CA TYR A 159 1.95 -3.65 5.89
C TYR A 159 1.42 -2.57 4.95
N PRO A 160 0.88 -1.44 5.47
CA PRO A 160 0.72 -0.22 4.68
C PRO A 160 1.99 0.14 3.91
N SER A 161 1.84 0.85 2.78
CA SER A 161 2.97 1.17 1.89
C SER A 161 4.10 1.91 2.65
N TYR A 162 5.25 1.25 2.77
CA TYR A 162 6.47 1.81 3.34
C TYR A 162 7.41 2.36 2.26
N LEU A 163 7.29 1.89 1.02
CA LEU A 163 8.07 2.35 -0.13
C LEU A 163 7.90 3.85 -0.38
N MET A 164 6.67 4.35 -0.25
CA MET A 164 6.39 5.79 -0.30
C MET A 164 7.23 6.55 0.74
N LEU A 165 7.26 6.09 2.00
CA LEU A 165 8.03 6.73 3.07
C LEU A 165 9.53 6.80 2.75
N HIS A 166 10.11 5.71 2.25
CA HIS A 166 11.54 5.67 1.91
C HIS A 166 11.88 6.54 0.68
N GLN A 167 11.02 6.55 -0.35
CA GLN A 167 11.17 7.46 -1.48
C GLN A 167 11.12 8.93 -1.04
N TYR A 168 10.19 9.28 -0.15
CA TYR A 168 10.13 10.62 0.44
C TYR A 168 11.35 10.96 1.28
N GLU A 169 11.88 9.98 2.04
CA GLU A 169 13.09 10.15 2.83
C GLU A 169 14.29 10.51 1.95
N LEU A 170 14.50 9.75 0.87
CA LEU A 170 15.57 9.98 -0.10
C LEU A 170 15.41 11.34 -0.80
N LEU A 171 14.18 11.69 -1.21
CA LEU A 171 13.94 12.94 -1.93
C LEU A 171 14.05 14.17 -1.03
N ALA A 172 13.65 14.07 0.23
CA ALA A 172 13.85 15.12 1.22
C ALA A 172 15.33 15.39 1.54
N ILE A 173 16.22 14.41 1.31
CA ILE A 173 17.68 14.60 1.41
C ILE A 173 18.21 15.36 0.19
N SER A 174 17.62 15.13 -0.98
CA SER A 174 18.05 15.73 -2.25
C SER A 174 17.44 17.10 -2.58
N ASP A 175 16.63 17.70 -1.68
CA ASP A 175 15.86 18.95 -1.91
C ASP A 175 14.90 18.93 -3.13
N ASN A 176 14.73 17.79 -3.82
CA ASN A 176 13.92 17.59 -5.03
C ASN A 176 12.42 17.26 -4.77
N LEU A 177 11.84 17.73 -3.68
CA LEU A 177 10.42 17.49 -3.37
C LEU A 177 9.46 18.05 -4.45
N THR A 178 9.90 19.03 -5.23
CA THR A 178 9.12 19.63 -6.33
C THR A 178 8.78 18.63 -7.44
N GLU A 179 9.63 17.62 -7.68
CA GLU A 179 9.42 16.60 -8.73
C GLU A 179 8.23 15.67 -8.42
N LEU A 180 7.91 15.47 -7.13
CA LEU A 180 6.71 14.75 -6.68
C LEU A 180 5.44 15.64 -6.65
N GLY A 181 5.51 16.84 -7.23
CA GLY A 181 4.42 17.81 -7.20
C GLY A 181 4.24 18.48 -5.83
N ILE A 182 5.21 18.35 -4.90
CA ILE A 182 5.15 19.04 -3.62
C ILE A 182 5.62 20.48 -3.77
N LYS A 183 4.71 21.44 -3.60
CA LYS A 183 5.02 22.86 -3.80
C LYS A 183 5.69 23.46 -2.55
N ARG A 184 6.91 23.97 -2.72
CA ARG A 184 7.61 24.76 -1.68
C ARG A 184 7.02 26.17 -1.62
N ILE A 185 6.24 26.47 -0.59
CA ILE A 185 5.66 27.80 -0.37
C ILE A 185 6.57 28.61 0.56
N ARG A 186 7.02 29.78 0.12
CA ARG A 186 7.87 30.69 0.90
C ARG A 186 7.02 31.59 1.81
N ARG A 187 7.49 31.79 3.04
CA ARG A 187 6.79 32.45 4.15
C ARG A 187 7.02 33.97 4.19
N VAL A 188 6.02 34.73 4.67
CA VAL A 188 6.13 36.07 5.27
C VAL A 188 5.12 36.10 6.44
N GLY A 189 5.56 36.15 7.71
CA GLY A 189 4.64 36.33 8.86
C GLY A 189 5.10 35.77 10.23
N HIS A 190 4.79 36.51 11.30
CA HIS A 190 5.21 36.33 12.71
C HIS A 190 4.09 35.70 13.56
N HIS A 191 4.23 34.43 13.99
CA HIS A 191 3.41 33.85 15.08
C HIS A 191 4.38 33.31 16.12
N THR A 192 4.45 33.99 17.26
CA THR A 192 5.53 33.81 18.21
C THR A 192 4.96 33.46 19.59
N GLU A 193 5.21 32.25 20.08
CA GLU A 193 4.95 31.79 21.45
C GLU A 193 5.86 32.56 22.43
N PHE A 194 5.33 32.94 23.60
CA PHE A 194 6.12 33.63 24.61
C PHE A 194 7.24 32.70 25.13
N GLU A 195 8.50 33.11 24.94
CA GLU A 195 9.67 32.35 25.38
C GLU A 195 10.10 32.82 26.77
N GLN A 196 10.39 34.12 26.89
CA GLN A 196 10.92 34.71 28.12
C GLN A 196 10.79 36.24 28.13
N ILE A 197 10.95 36.85 29.30
CA ILE A 197 11.10 38.31 29.42
C ILE A 197 12.59 38.63 29.57
N LYS A 198 13.14 39.46 28.68
CA LYS A 198 14.51 39.97 28.77
C LYS A 198 14.52 41.48 28.99
N GLU A 199 15.69 42.02 29.35
CA GLU A 199 15.93 43.46 29.36
C GLU A 199 15.91 44.03 27.93
N TYR A 200 15.32 45.21 27.75
CA TYR A 200 15.26 45.91 26.47
C TYR A 200 16.66 46.33 26.01
N VAL A 201 17.04 45.91 24.81
CA VAL A 201 18.26 46.40 24.14
C VAL A 201 17.87 47.28 22.97
N LYS A 202 18.66 48.33 22.70
CA LYS A 202 18.47 49.20 21.53
C LYS A 202 18.47 48.35 20.25
N GLY A 203 17.31 48.26 19.60
CA GLY A 203 17.08 47.41 18.42
C GLY A 203 15.88 46.46 18.58
N ASP A 204 15.43 46.20 19.81
CA ASP A 204 14.21 45.44 20.07
C ASP A 204 12.94 46.24 19.68
N ASP A 205 11.90 45.55 19.21
CA ASP A 205 10.63 46.19 18.81
C ASP A 205 9.88 46.74 20.03
N TYR A 206 9.62 48.05 20.03
CA TYR A 206 8.89 48.76 21.08
C TYR A 206 7.48 48.20 21.33
N ARG A 207 6.87 47.52 20.35
CA ARG A 207 5.55 46.88 20.49
C ARG A 207 5.56 45.67 21.42
N THR A 208 6.73 45.11 21.67
CA THR A 208 6.91 43.90 22.49
C THR A 208 7.27 44.22 23.95
N ILE A 209 7.27 45.49 24.35
CA ILE A 209 7.55 45.94 25.72
C ILE A 209 6.49 45.41 26.69
N ASN A 210 6.95 44.75 27.76
CA ASN A 210 6.08 44.24 28.82
C ASN A 210 6.00 45.27 29.96
N TRP A 211 5.05 46.19 29.87
CA TRP A 211 4.85 47.26 30.86
C TRP A 211 4.69 46.75 32.30
N LYS A 212 4.08 45.57 32.48
CA LYS A 212 3.87 44.97 33.82
C LYS A 212 5.19 44.47 34.42
N ALA A 213 6.06 43.87 33.62
CA ALA A 213 7.38 43.46 34.06
C ALA A 213 8.30 44.67 34.28
N SER A 214 8.23 45.66 33.40
CA SER A 214 9.02 46.89 33.51
C SER A 214 8.71 47.67 34.79
N ALA A 215 7.43 47.80 35.14
CA ALA A 215 7.00 48.47 36.36
C ALA A 215 7.48 47.77 37.65
N ARG A 216 7.73 46.46 37.62
CA ARG A 216 8.22 45.69 38.77
C ARG A 216 9.73 45.77 38.92
N ARG A 217 10.47 45.74 37.81
CA ARG A 217 11.94 45.75 37.81
C ARG A 217 12.56 47.15 37.76
N HIS A 218 11.76 48.20 37.53
CA HIS A 218 12.23 49.59 37.32
C HIS A 218 13.18 49.74 36.12
N GLU A 219 13.13 48.80 35.17
CA GLU A 219 13.93 48.74 33.94
C GLU A 219 13.02 48.36 32.77
N LEU A 220 13.37 48.74 31.54
CA LEU A 220 12.55 48.37 30.37
C LEU A 220 12.70 46.88 30.06
N MET A 221 11.60 46.14 30.11
CA MET A 221 11.53 44.71 29.86
C MET A 221 10.75 44.41 28.57
N VAL A 222 11.20 43.42 27.81
CA VAL A 222 10.62 43.01 26.52
C VAL A 222 10.23 41.55 26.56
N ASN A 223 9.05 41.23 26.02
CA ASN A 223 8.67 39.85 25.75
C ASN A 223 9.43 39.34 24.53
N VAL A 224 10.30 38.35 24.73
CA VAL A 224 10.87 37.56 23.65
C VAL A 224 9.86 36.50 23.30
N TYR A 225 9.54 36.43 22.02
CA TYR A 225 8.66 35.41 21.51
C TYR A 225 9.41 34.56 20.47
N GLN A 226 9.23 33.25 20.55
CA GLN A 226 9.81 32.26 19.65
C GLN A 226 8.72 31.73 18.72
N ASP A 227 8.99 31.53 17.43
CA ASP A 227 8.04 30.87 16.53
C ASP A 227 7.54 29.54 17.14
N GLU A 228 6.22 29.32 17.20
CA GLU A 228 5.65 28.06 17.69
C GLU A 228 6.11 26.91 16.77
N ARG A 229 7.06 26.08 17.24
CA ARG A 229 7.77 25.12 16.38
C ARG A 229 7.06 23.78 16.19
N SER A 230 6.02 23.47 16.96
CA SER A 230 5.51 22.09 17.04
C SER A 230 4.00 22.04 17.21
N GLN A 231 3.28 21.98 16.08
CA GLN A 231 1.83 21.81 16.06
C GLN A 231 1.44 20.35 16.28
N GLN A 232 0.24 20.11 16.81
CA GLN A 232 -0.33 18.76 16.93
C GLN A 232 -1.21 18.46 15.72
N ILE A 233 -0.94 17.34 15.05
CA ILE A 233 -1.68 16.88 13.88
C ILE A 233 -2.24 15.50 14.21
N TYR A 234 -3.55 15.36 14.17
CA TYR A 234 -4.23 14.08 14.33
C TYR A 234 -4.82 13.63 13.00
N ASN A 235 -4.40 12.45 12.54
CA ASN A 235 -5.08 11.73 11.48
C ASN A 235 -6.32 11.07 12.08
N VAL A 236 -7.51 11.49 11.65
CA VAL A 236 -8.79 10.95 12.12
C VAL A 236 -9.36 10.10 10.98
N ILE A 237 -9.38 8.78 11.16
CA ILE A 237 -9.74 7.85 10.08
C ILE A 237 -11.09 7.20 10.39
N ASP A 238 -12.04 7.43 9.50
CA ASP A 238 -13.33 6.74 9.47
C ASP A 238 -13.12 5.28 9.01
N LYS A 239 -13.70 4.32 9.73
CA LYS A 239 -13.65 2.89 9.41
C LYS A 239 -15.02 2.31 9.01
N GLY A 240 -16.06 3.12 8.91
CA GLY A 240 -17.40 2.63 8.59
C GLY A 240 -17.56 2.22 7.13
N ARG A 241 -18.80 1.87 6.80
CA ARG A 241 -19.20 1.32 5.50
C ARG A 241 -18.77 2.16 4.29
N VAL A 242 -18.79 3.49 4.42
CA VAL A 242 -18.44 4.42 3.32
C VAL A 242 -16.97 4.32 2.90
N MET A 243 -16.11 3.78 3.76
CA MET A 243 -14.68 3.59 3.51
C MET A 243 -14.32 2.18 2.97
N GLN A 244 -15.31 1.28 2.87
CA GLN A 244 -15.15 -0.05 2.29
C GLN A 244 -15.10 -0.07 0.77
N GLN A 245 -15.49 1.02 0.10
CA GLN A 245 -15.46 1.09 -1.36
C GLN A 245 -14.07 0.70 -1.88
N ALA A 246 -14.04 -0.25 -2.81
CA ALA A 246 -12.81 -0.73 -3.41
C ALA A 246 -12.44 0.13 -4.62
N PHE A 247 -11.16 0.43 -4.75
CA PHE A 247 -10.57 1.12 -5.88
C PHE A 247 -9.23 0.44 -6.22
N ARG A 248 -9.08 -0.02 -7.48
CA ARG A 248 -7.92 -0.83 -7.92
C ARG A 248 -7.54 -1.98 -6.97
N GLY A 249 -8.56 -2.63 -6.38
CA GLY A 249 -8.40 -3.77 -5.49
C GLY A 249 -8.14 -3.44 -4.01
N MET A 250 -7.87 -2.17 -3.67
CA MET A 250 -7.69 -1.70 -2.28
C MET A 250 -8.91 -0.91 -1.80
N THR A 251 -9.20 -0.91 -0.50
CA THR A 251 -10.30 -0.10 0.06
C THR A 251 -9.88 1.36 0.23
N LEU A 252 -10.85 2.29 0.27
CA LEU A 252 -10.58 3.70 0.59
C LEU A 252 -9.90 3.86 1.97
N LEU A 253 -10.22 2.99 2.93
CA LEU A 253 -9.50 2.92 4.21
C LEU A 253 -8.00 2.66 4.00
N ASP A 254 -7.63 1.76 3.10
CA ASP A 254 -6.22 1.42 2.85
C ASP A 254 -5.45 2.62 2.29
N TYR A 255 -6.07 3.37 1.40
CA TYR A 255 -5.51 4.63 0.90
C TYR A 255 -5.39 5.67 2.02
N ALA A 256 -6.42 5.83 2.85
CA ALA A 256 -6.39 6.75 3.99
C ALA A 256 -5.27 6.39 4.98
N ILE A 257 -5.07 5.10 5.26
CA ILE A 257 -3.98 4.60 6.11
C ILE A 257 -2.62 4.95 5.51
N ASN A 258 -2.40 4.66 4.21
CA ASN A 258 -1.14 5.02 3.53
C ASN A 258 -0.89 6.54 3.59
N ALA A 259 -1.90 7.36 3.29
CA ALA A 259 -1.77 8.82 3.34
C ALA A 259 -1.51 9.34 4.77
N SER A 260 -2.16 8.75 5.77
CA SER A 260 -1.97 9.12 7.17
C SER A 260 -0.54 8.85 7.65
N LEU A 261 0.06 7.73 7.25
CA LEU A 261 1.44 7.37 7.57
C LEU A 261 2.43 8.34 6.96
N VAL A 262 2.27 8.64 5.67
CA VAL A 262 3.15 9.57 4.97
C VAL A 262 3.00 10.97 5.56
N LEU A 263 1.78 11.42 5.84
CA LEU A 263 1.55 12.71 6.50
C LEU A 263 2.21 12.75 7.88
N SER A 264 2.04 11.71 8.71
CA SER A 264 2.67 11.62 10.03
C SER A 264 4.19 11.72 9.95
N TYR A 265 4.80 11.03 8.99
CA TYR A 265 6.25 11.08 8.77
C TYR A 265 6.71 12.50 8.37
N VAL A 266 6.03 13.11 7.39
CA VAL A 266 6.37 14.47 6.93
C VAL A 266 6.14 15.51 8.04
N ALA A 267 5.06 15.38 8.81
CA ALA A 267 4.78 16.22 9.97
C ALA A 267 5.90 16.15 11.01
N MET A 268 6.30 14.94 11.42
CA MET A 268 7.38 14.73 12.39
C MET A 268 8.72 15.27 11.91
N ARG A 269 9.05 15.13 10.61
CA ARG A 269 10.25 15.76 10.02
C ARG A 269 10.19 17.28 9.97
N LYS A 270 8.98 17.87 9.97
CA LYS A 270 8.75 19.31 10.07
C LYS A 270 8.55 19.78 11.53
N GLU A 271 9.07 19.00 12.48
CA GLU A 271 9.05 19.24 13.93
C GLU A 271 7.66 19.26 14.60
N ASP A 272 6.61 18.88 13.88
CA ASP A 272 5.26 18.72 14.41
C ASP A 272 5.08 17.36 15.09
N LYS A 273 4.01 17.24 15.87
CA LYS A 273 3.63 15.99 16.55
C LYS A 273 2.50 15.32 15.78
N ALA A 274 2.67 14.04 15.48
CA ALA A 274 1.67 13.25 14.79
C ALA A 274 0.94 12.33 15.77
N GLY A 275 -0.39 12.32 15.71
CA GLY A 275 -1.27 11.42 16.44
C GLY A 275 -2.26 10.74 15.50
N LEU A 276 -2.94 9.72 16.00
CA LEU A 276 -3.90 8.93 15.25
C LEU A 276 -5.18 8.73 16.06
N VAL A 277 -6.31 8.86 15.39
CA VAL A 277 -7.63 8.52 15.90
C VAL A 277 -8.34 7.67 14.85
N THR A 278 -8.92 6.54 15.24
CA THR A 278 -9.81 5.76 14.37
C THR A 278 -11.17 5.60 15.04
N PHE A 279 -12.22 5.59 14.22
CA PHE A 279 -13.59 5.47 14.71
C PHE A 279 -14.48 4.74 13.70
N ASP A 280 -15.50 4.07 14.20
CA ASP A 280 -16.59 3.46 13.43
C ASP A 280 -17.94 3.79 14.11
N GLU A 281 -18.71 2.78 14.51
CA GLU A 281 -19.87 2.94 15.40
C GLU A 281 -19.45 3.43 16.79
N HIS A 282 -18.19 3.18 17.16
CA HIS A 282 -17.60 3.63 18.43
C HIS A 282 -16.24 4.28 18.18
N PHE A 283 -15.75 5.00 19.19
CA PHE A 283 -14.36 5.43 19.23
C PHE A 283 -13.46 4.22 19.48
N ASP A 284 -12.56 3.91 18.54
CA ASP A 284 -11.79 2.66 18.57
C ASP A 284 -10.36 2.90 19.08
N THR A 285 -9.49 3.46 18.25
CA THR A 285 -8.07 3.64 18.58
C THR A 285 -7.72 5.11 18.81
N PHE A 286 -6.96 5.40 19.87
CA PHE A 286 -6.34 6.71 20.12
C PHE A 286 -4.85 6.57 20.39
N VAL A 287 -4.06 7.24 19.56
CA VAL A 287 -2.62 7.38 19.70
C VAL A 287 -2.31 8.87 19.88
N PRO A 288 -1.83 9.31 21.06
CA PRO A 288 -1.55 10.72 21.34
C PRO A 288 -0.60 11.36 20.32
N ALA A 289 -0.63 12.68 20.15
CA ALA A 289 0.34 13.32 19.27
C ALA A 289 1.75 13.36 19.89
N SER A 290 2.72 12.68 19.27
CA SER A 290 4.12 12.69 19.68
C SER A 290 5.07 12.84 18.49
N LYS A 291 6.33 13.16 18.79
CA LYS A 291 7.44 13.22 17.83
C LYS A 291 8.68 12.46 18.30
N GLN A 292 8.53 11.60 19.31
CA GLN A 292 9.65 10.84 19.89
C GLN A 292 10.27 9.89 18.85
N PRO A 293 11.58 9.60 18.95
CA PRO A 293 12.21 8.56 18.13
C PRO A 293 11.47 7.24 18.27
N GLY A 294 11.25 6.52 17.17
CA GLY A 294 10.50 5.25 17.15
C GLY A 294 8.97 5.38 17.14
N TYR A 295 8.39 6.57 17.36
CA TYR A 295 6.93 6.76 17.41
C TYR A 295 6.22 6.40 16.09
N MET A 296 6.92 6.55 14.96
CA MET A 296 6.43 6.12 13.65
C MET A 296 6.12 4.63 13.59
N GLN A 297 6.89 3.79 14.28
CA GLN A 297 6.64 2.35 14.32
C GLN A 297 5.35 2.04 15.09
N THR A 298 5.08 2.76 16.19
CA THR A 298 3.82 2.66 16.95
C THR A 298 2.61 3.04 16.09
N LEU A 299 2.72 4.12 15.31
CA LEU A 299 1.66 4.53 14.38
C LEU A 299 1.44 3.47 13.29
N LEU A 300 2.51 2.95 12.70
CA LEU A 300 2.46 1.91 11.67
C LEU A 300 1.84 0.59 12.18
N GLU A 301 2.18 0.16 13.39
CA GLU A 301 1.59 -1.02 14.01
C GLU A 301 0.11 -0.80 14.36
N SER A 302 -0.23 0.38 14.88
CA SER A 302 -1.63 0.73 15.19
C SER A 302 -2.49 0.79 13.94
N LEU A 303 -1.94 1.25 12.81
CA LEU A 303 -2.64 1.32 11.53
C LEU A 303 -2.72 -0.02 10.81
N TYR A 304 -1.74 -0.90 11.02
CA TYR A 304 -1.73 -2.24 10.44
C TYR A 304 -2.94 -3.07 10.87
N SER A 305 -3.36 -2.96 12.14
CA SER A 305 -4.50 -3.70 12.70
C SER A 305 -5.86 -3.16 12.30
N GLN A 306 -5.95 -2.01 11.61
CA GLN A 306 -7.21 -1.36 11.32
C GLN A 306 -7.93 -2.03 10.14
N GLN A 307 -9.19 -2.36 10.38
CA GLN A 307 -10.12 -2.93 9.41
C GLN A 307 -11.40 -2.11 9.36
N THR A 308 -12.06 -2.12 8.21
CA THR A 308 -13.38 -1.50 8.07
C THR A 308 -14.47 -2.35 8.71
N THR A 309 -15.54 -1.69 9.12
CA THR A 309 -16.78 -2.33 9.57
C THR A 309 -17.93 -1.97 8.62
N PHE A 310 -18.97 -2.78 8.60
CA PHE A 310 -20.17 -2.53 7.78
C PHE A 310 -21.14 -1.54 8.45
N GLY A 311 -20.81 -1.05 9.65
CA GLY A 311 -21.59 -0.11 10.43
C GLY A 311 -21.60 1.31 9.87
N GLU A 312 -22.55 2.10 10.34
CA GLU A 312 -22.58 3.56 10.16
C GLU A 312 -21.72 4.24 11.23
N THR A 313 -21.02 5.31 10.88
CA THR A 313 -20.10 5.95 11.81
C THR A 313 -20.77 6.95 12.75
N ASP A 314 -20.34 6.94 14.02
CA ASP A 314 -20.84 7.84 15.05
C ASP A 314 -19.90 9.05 15.24
N PHE A 315 -20.21 10.12 14.51
CA PHE A 315 -19.53 11.42 14.65
C PHE A 315 -19.79 12.10 16.00
N SER A 316 -20.87 11.74 16.68
CA SER A 316 -21.18 12.30 18.00
C SER A 316 -20.22 11.75 19.06
N ALA A 317 -20.01 10.42 19.07
CA ALA A 317 -19.02 9.77 19.92
C ALA A 317 -17.61 10.28 19.61
N LEU A 318 -17.26 10.44 18.34
CA LEU A 318 -15.99 11.03 17.92
C LEU A 318 -15.76 12.41 18.55
N CYS A 319 -16.73 13.32 18.46
CA CYS A 319 -16.64 14.66 19.05
C CYS A 319 -16.42 14.62 20.56
N VAL A 320 -17.18 13.79 21.28
CA VAL A 320 -17.05 13.67 22.74
C VAL A 320 -15.66 13.19 23.14
N HIS A 321 -15.15 12.16 22.47
CA HIS A 321 -13.84 11.59 22.78
C HIS A 321 -12.68 12.50 22.38
N LEU A 322 -12.75 13.16 21.23
CA LEU A 322 -11.73 14.13 20.81
C LEU A 322 -11.65 15.29 21.79
N ASN A 323 -12.78 15.87 22.21
CA ASN A 323 -12.77 16.97 23.19
C ASN A 323 -12.18 16.55 24.54
N LYS A 324 -12.31 15.27 24.91
CA LYS A 324 -11.76 14.72 26.16
C LYS A 324 -10.25 14.50 26.10
N HIS A 325 -9.72 14.02 24.97
CA HIS A 325 -8.31 13.61 24.85
C HIS A 325 -7.41 14.66 24.19
N VAL A 326 -7.97 15.51 23.33
CA VAL A 326 -7.24 16.54 22.58
C VAL A 326 -7.57 17.91 23.17
N SER A 327 -6.84 18.31 24.20
CA SER A 327 -7.08 19.57 24.91
C SER A 327 -6.51 20.81 24.20
N LYS A 328 -5.51 20.63 23.34
CA LYS A 328 -4.87 21.71 22.60
C LYS A 328 -5.47 21.88 21.22
N ARG A 329 -5.54 23.12 20.75
CA ARG A 329 -5.90 23.40 19.36
C ARG A 329 -4.90 22.66 18.46
N SER A 330 -5.43 21.89 17.51
CA SER A 330 -4.69 20.93 16.70
C SER A 330 -5.23 20.97 15.27
N LEU A 331 -4.48 20.43 14.31
CA LEU A 331 -4.99 20.09 12.99
C LEU A 331 -5.61 18.69 13.04
N LEU A 332 -6.89 18.58 12.71
CA LEU A 332 -7.56 17.31 12.48
C LEU A 332 -7.65 17.07 10.97
N VAL A 333 -7.04 16.00 10.50
CA VAL A 333 -7.18 15.52 9.11
C VAL A 333 -8.14 14.35 9.13
N LEU A 334 -9.39 14.61 8.79
CA LEU A 334 -10.48 13.64 8.80
C LEU A 334 -10.57 12.94 7.44
N TYR A 335 -10.27 11.66 7.39
CA TYR A 335 -10.46 10.81 6.22
C TYR A 335 -11.82 10.13 6.33
N THR A 336 -12.77 10.53 5.48
CA THR A 336 -14.11 9.95 5.42
C THR A 336 -14.67 10.09 4.00
N ASN A 337 -15.80 9.46 3.71
CA ASN A 337 -16.47 9.63 2.44
C ASN A 337 -17.97 9.90 2.65
N PHE A 338 -18.56 10.73 1.80
CA PHE A 338 -19.99 11.05 1.85
C PHE A 338 -20.67 10.55 0.58
N SER A 339 -21.67 9.67 0.72
CA SER A 339 -22.40 9.13 -0.43
C SER A 339 -23.30 10.16 -1.12
N SER A 340 -23.77 11.18 -0.41
CA SER A 340 -24.63 12.24 -0.94
C SER A 340 -24.53 13.51 -0.09
N ILE A 341 -25.07 14.61 -0.62
CA ILE A 341 -25.21 15.87 0.14
C ILE A 341 -26.02 15.69 1.43
N GLY A 342 -27.06 14.84 1.39
CA GLY A 342 -27.89 14.53 2.55
C GLY A 342 -27.10 13.80 3.64
N GLY A 343 -26.21 12.88 3.25
CA GLY A 343 -25.31 12.19 4.18
C GLY A 343 -24.36 13.15 4.89
N MET A 344 -23.74 14.08 4.15
CA MET A 344 -22.87 15.10 4.75
C MET A 344 -23.64 16.05 5.67
N ASN A 345 -24.84 16.51 5.26
CA ASN A 345 -25.65 17.42 6.06
C ASN A 345 -26.03 16.86 7.43
N ARG A 346 -26.24 15.53 7.54
CA ARG A 346 -26.45 14.87 8.85
C ARG A 346 -25.25 15.03 9.79
N GLN A 347 -24.04 15.05 9.23
CA GLN A 347 -22.79 15.14 10.00
C GLN A 347 -22.30 16.59 10.18
N LEU A 348 -22.89 17.55 9.47
CA LEU A 348 -22.41 18.93 9.38
C LEU A 348 -22.34 19.64 10.75
N SER A 349 -23.28 19.37 11.66
CA SER A 349 -23.27 19.92 13.03
C SER A 349 -22.02 19.49 13.80
N TYR A 350 -21.65 18.22 13.73
CA TYR A 350 -20.46 17.65 14.36
C TYR A 350 -19.18 18.19 13.71
N LEU A 351 -19.12 18.25 12.37
CA LEU A 351 -17.98 18.82 11.66
C LEU A 351 -17.75 20.30 12.02
N LYS A 352 -18.83 21.08 12.17
CA LYS A 352 -18.76 22.46 12.68
C LYS A 352 -18.23 22.51 14.11
N GLN A 353 -18.67 21.62 14.98
CA GLN A 353 -18.19 21.54 16.36
C GLN A 353 -16.67 21.27 16.40
N LEU A 354 -16.20 20.27 15.65
CA LEU A 354 -14.78 19.97 15.53
C LEU A 354 -13.98 21.16 14.99
N ASN A 355 -14.48 21.84 13.96
CA ASN A 355 -13.79 22.99 13.35
C ASN A 355 -13.77 24.25 14.22
N ARG A 356 -14.65 24.35 15.22
CA ARG A 356 -14.59 25.45 16.21
C ARG A 356 -13.43 25.22 17.18
N GLN A 357 -13.26 24.00 17.66
CA GLN A 357 -12.24 23.66 18.66
C GLN A 357 -10.85 23.46 18.04
N HIS A 358 -10.80 22.81 16.88
CA HIS A 358 -9.60 22.46 16.14
C HIS A 358 -9.68 22.99 14.72
N ARG A 359 -8.59 22.93 13.98
CA ARG A 359 -8.62 23.17 12.52
C ARG A 359 -8.98 21.87 11.83
N LEU A 360 -10.11 21.84 11.12
CA LEU A 360 -10.57 20.63 10.44
C LEU A 360 -10.27 20.68 8.95
N LEU A 361 -9.56 19.66 8.47
CA LEU A 361 -9.42 19.32 7.06
C LEU A 361 -10.17 18.03 6.79
N VAL A 362 -11.24 18.09 6.00
CA VAL A 362 -12.03 16.91 5.60
C VAL A 362 -11.53 16.41 4.25
N VAL A 363 -10.99 15.21 4.23
CA VAL A 363 -10.46 14.53 3.06
C VAL A 363 -11.45 13.47 2.62
N PHE A 364 -11.92 13.56 1.37
CA PHE A 364 -12.84 12.62 0.77
C PHE A 364 -12.54 12.39 -0.71
N PHE A 365 -13.15 11.35 -1.26
CA PHE A 365 -12.68 10.73 -2.50
C PHE A 365 -13.53 11.14 -3.71
N GLU A 366 -12.83 11.44 -4.81
CA GLU A 366 -13.39 11.50 -6.16
C GLU A 366 -13.35 10.11 -6.78
N ASP A 367 -14.44 9.71 -7.43
CA ASP A 367 -14.55 8.43 -8.12
C ASP A 367 -13.95 8.55 -9.53
N VAL A 368 -12.85 7.84 -9.79
CA VAL A 368 -12.13 7.90 -11.06
C VAL A 368 -12.93 7.23 -12.17
N ASP A 369 -13.56 6.10 -11.89
CA ASP A 369 -14.34 5.35 -12.88
C ASP A 369 -15.55 6.19 -13.33
N LEU A 370 -16.18 6.90 -12.40
CA LEU A 370 -17.25 7.84 -12.70
C LEU A 370 -16.78 9.00 -13.59
N LYS A 371 -15.60 9.54 -13.31
CA LYS A 371 -15.01 10.65 -14.06
C LYS A 371 -14.63 10.24 -15.48
N GLU A 372 -14.04 9.05 -15.63
CA GLU A 372 -13.73 8.46 -16.93
C GLU A 372 -15.00 8.13 -17.71
N TYR A 373 -16.05 7.65 -17.03
CA TYR A 373 -17.34 7.38 -17.65
C TYR A 373 -17.98 8.66 -18.22
N ILE A 374 -18.03 9.75 -17.44
CA ILE A 374 -18.57 11.05 -17.88
C ILE A 374 -17.79 11.64 -19.07
N ALA A 375 -16.50 11.33 -19.20
CA ALA A 375 -15.67 11.81 -20.29
C ALA A 375 -15.94 11.11 -21.64
N GLN A 376 -16.60 9.94 -21.63
CA GLN A 376 -16.90 9.18 -22.84
C GLN A 376 -18.28 9.55 -23.39
N PRO A 377 -18.43 9.82 -24.70
CA PRO A 377 -19.73 10.20 -25.25
C PRO A 377 -20.75 9.06 -25.16
N ALA A 378 -21.96 9.36 -24.68
CA ALA A 378 -23.09 8.43 -24.66
C ALA A 378 -23.51 8.05 -26.09
N LYS A 379 -23.71 6.76 -26.35
CA LYS A 379 -24.03 6.23 -27.70
C LYS A 379 -25.50 5.85 -27.89
N ASP A 380 -26.22 5.62 -26.80
CA ASP A 380 -27.59 5.14 -26.77
C ASP A 380 -28.39 5.81 -25.64
N THR A 381 -29.72 5.69 -25.68
CA THR A 381 -30.62 6.34 -24.74
C THR A 381 -30.39 5.88 -23.29
N GLU A 382 -30.08 4.61 -23.06
CA GLU A 382 -29.78 4.11 -21.71
C GLU A 382 -28.46 4.69 -21.19
N SER A 383 -27.41 4.71 -22.03
CA SER A 383 -26.16 5.39 -21.67
C SER A 383 -26.34 6.86 -21.38
N TYR A 384 -27.28 7.55 -22.04
CA TYR A 384 -27.59 8.95 -21.74
C TYR A 384 -28.18 9.11 -20.33
N TYR A 385 -29.13 8.26 -19.93
CA TYR A 385 -29.67 8.28 -18.56
C TYR A 385 -28.60 8.00 -17.51
N ARG A 386 -27.74 7.00 -17.75
CA ARG A 386 -26.62 6.67 -16.86
C ARG A 386 -25.62 7.83 -16.77
N HIS A 387 -25.37 8.53 -17.88
CA HIS A 387 -24.54 9.75 -17.91
C HIS A 387 -25.10 10.86 -17.02
N VAL A 388 -26.38 11.18 -17.14
CA VAL A 388 -27.02 12.23 -16.32
C VAL A 388 -26.92 11.89 -14.82
N ILE A 389 -27.12 10.61 -14.48
CA ILE A 389 -26.96 10.14 -13.09
C ILE A 389 -25.51 10.31 -12.62
N ALA A 390 -24.53 9.93 -13.46
CA ALA A 390 -23.11 10.08 -13.15
C ALA A 390 -22.71 11.55 -12.94
N GLU A 391 -23.13 12.44 -13.84
CA GLU A 391 -22.91 13.88 -13.71
C GLU A 391 -23.53 14.45 -12.44
N LYS A 392 -24.75 13.99 -12.07
CA LYS A 392 -25.40 14.38 -10.82
C LYS A 392 -24.56 14.00 -9.61
N PHE A 393 -24.01 12.79 -9.56
CA PHE A 393 -23.13 12.36 -8.46
C PHE A 393 -21.85 13.20 -8.38
N ALA A 394 -21.22 13.48 -9.52
CA ALA A 394 -20.04 14.35 -9.57
C ALA A 394 -20.36 15.78 -9.11
N TYR A 395 -21.54 16.30 -9.49
CA TYR A 395 -22.03 17.59 -9.04
C TYR A 395 -22.27 17.62 -7.53
N GLU A 396 -22.91 16.59 -6.95
CA GLU A 396 -23.12 16.50 -5.50
C GLU A 396 -21.81 16.54 -4.70
N LYS A 397 -20.74 15.90 -5.18
CA LYS A 397 -19.42 15.98 -4.54
C LYS A 397 -18.86 17.40 -4.52
N ARG A 398 -19.00 18.15 -5.62
CA ARG A 398 -18.60 19.57 -5.68
C ARG A 398 -19.48 20.43 -4.78
N LEU A 399 -20.77 20.13 -4.68
CA LEU A 399 -21.68 20.81 -3.78
C LEU A 399 -21.27 20.60 -2.32
N ILE A 400 -20.87 19.39 -1.93
CA ILE A 400 -20.31 19.09 -0.60
C ILE A 400 -19.07 19.96 -0.31
N VAL A 401 -18.10 20.02 -1.24
CA VAL A 401 -16.91 20.90 -1.12
C VAL A 401 -17.33 22.34 -0.86
N SER A 402 -18.26 22.87 -1.66
CA SER A 402 -18.72 24.26 -1.53
C SER A 402 -19.43 24.51 -0.20
N THR A 403 -20.23 23.55 0.28
CA THR A 403 -20.99 23.67 1.53
C THR A 403 -20.07 23.61 2.75
N LEU A 404 -19.05 22.75 2.76
CA LEU A 404 -18.04 22.71 3.81
C LEU A 404 -17.26 24.03 3.86
N LYS A 405 -16.86 24.55 2.69
CA LYS A 405 -16.15 25.84 2.57
C LYS A 405 -16.98 27.02 3.09
N GLN A 406 -18.28 27.07 2.80
CA GLN A 406 -19.20 28.10 3.33
C GLN A 406 -19.23 28.14 4.86
N HIS A 407 -18.97 27.01 5.51
CA HIS A 407 -18.90 26.89 6.97
C HIS A 407 -17.47 27.00 7.53
N GLY A 408 -16.52 27.45 6.71
CA GLY A 408 -15.13 27.64 7.11
C GLY A 408 -14.36 26.33 7.37
N ILE A 409 -14.88 25.20 6.90
CA ILE A 409 -14.23 23.89 7.00
C ILE A 409 -13.38 23.68 5.75
N TYR A 410 -12.11 23.33 5.93
CA TYR A 410 -11.26 22.99 4.79
C TYR A 410 -11.62 21.60 4.28
N SER A 411 -11.61 21.44 2.96
CA SER A 411 -11.86 20.15 2.32
C SER A 411 -10.83 19.85 1.24
N LEU A 412 -10.53 18.57 1.08
CA LEU A 412 -9.74 18.03 -0.02
C LEU A 412 -10.55 16.93 -0.69
N LEU A 413 -10.99 17.18 -1.93
CA LEU A 413 -11.58 16.19 -2.83
C LEU A 413 -10.48 15.74 -3.79
N THR A 414 -10.07 14.47 -3.70
CA THR A 414 -8.99 13.91 -4.53
C THR A 414 -9.24 12.44 -4.87
N THR A 415 -8.52 11.92 -5.86
CA THR A 415 -8.55 10.50 -6.22
C THR A 415 -7.74 9.68 -5.20
N PRO A 416 -8.07 8.39 -4.97
CA PRO A 416 -7.33 7.57 -4.02
C PRO A 416 -5.82 7.47 -4.33
N GLU A 417 -5.44 7.46 -5.60
CA GLU A 417 -4.04 7.44 -6.06
C GLU A 417 -3.22 8.65 -5.63
N ASN A 418 -3.82 9.85 -5.71
CA ASN A 418 -3.11 11.10 -5.41
C ASN A 418 -3.25 11.53 -3.94
N LEU A 419 -4.02 10.77 -3.14
CA LEU A 419 -4.39 11.12 -1.78
C LEU A 419 -3.19 11.51 -0.92
N SER A 420 -2.15 10.68 -0.87
CA SER A 420 -0.96 10.93 -0.04
C SER A 420 -0.29 12.25 -0.40
N ILE A 421 -0.06 12.51 -1.69
CA ILE A 421 0.60 13.72 -2.19
C ILE A 421 -0.27 14.95 -1.90
N ASP A 422 -1.55 14.88 -2.22
CA ASP A 422 -2.47 16.01 -2.09
C ASP A 422 -2.71 16.40 -0.63
N VAL A 423 -2.79 15.42 0.28
CA VAL A 423 -2.90 15.67 1.72
C VAL A 423 -1.65 16.36 2.25
N ILE A 424 -0.45 15.90 1.86
CA ILE A 424 0.82 16.54 2.25
C ILE A 424 0.86 17.98 1.73
N ASN A 425 0.53 18.18 0.45
CA ASN A 425 0.46 19.50 -0.16
C ASN A 425 -0.51 20.40 0.58
N LYS A 426 -1.67 19.88 0.96
CA LYS A 426 -2.67 20.65 1.71
C LYS A 426 -2.20 21.01 3.10
N TYR A 427 -1.55 20.08 3.80
CA TYR A 427 -0.93 20.33 5.10
C TYR A 427 0.17 21.41 5.00
N LEU A 428 1.06 21.32 4.01
CA LEU A 428 2.12 22.31 3.80
C LEU A 428 1.54 23.68 3.40
N GLU A 429 0.48 23.72 2.59
CA GLU A 429 -0.27 24.94 2.28
C GLU A 429 -0.84 25.57 3.56
N MET A 430 -1.54 24.78 4.39
CA MET A 430 -2.13 25.26 5.64
C MET A 430 -1.07 25.74 6.64
N LYS A 431 0.03 25.00 6.78
CA LYS A 431 1.17 25.37 7.63
C LYS A 431 1.83 26.66 7.14
N SER A 432 2.03 26.82 5.83
CA SER A 432 2.64 28.02 5.25
C SER A 432 1.78 29.27 5.40
N ARG A 433 0.45 29.12 5.31
CA ARG A 433 -0.52 30.21 5.48
C ARG A 433 -0.87 30.52 6.94
N GLN A 434 -0.19 29.88 7.90
CA GLN A 434 -0.42 30.07 9.33
C GLN A 434 -1.89 29.81 9.73
N LEU A 435 -2.50 28.83 9.05
CA LEU A 435 -3.90 28.47 9.31
C LEU A 435 -4.03 27.47 10.47
N LEU A 436 -2.93 26.88 10.93
CA LEU A 436 -2.86 25.83 11.95
C LEU A 436 -2.80 26.39 13.35
#